data_AF-A0A940CVK8-F1
#
_entry.id   AF-A0A940CVK8-F1
#
_cell.length_a   1.000
_cell.length_b   1.000
_cell.length_c   1.000
_cell.angle_alpha   90.00
_cell.angle_beta   90.00
_cell.angle_gamma   90.00
#
_symmetry.space_group_name_H-M   'P 1'
#
loop_
_entity.id
_entity.type
_entity.pdbx_description
1 polymer ?
#
loop_
_entity_poly.entity_id
_entity_poly.type
_entity_poly.pdbx_seq_one_letter_code
_entity_poly.pdbx_strand_id
1 'polypeptide(L)'
;MGKRISKKRSALKTFVFYFLIILGIFLTYLIGVILLGTFTDYKPKSVENLDVKNVSNITLDSSSLVIFDWNIGYAGLGKEMDFFMDGGKTSVPPKKYVEKYLAGIANTILRNKADIYLLQEIDRNSKRSYYIDELEYLIDNIFDDQYNVVFAYNYKVSFVPVPLFKPMGKVSSGLSTISKYVILEAKRISLPGEYSWPTKLFQLDRCLLLTRFATYNGKNLVVLNIHPSAYDSGGKLRKQQLDYILKVASDEYEKGNYVIIGGDWNSELVEDSNFEYTETKPEFYVELPEFLKLQGWKWAFDKTVPTNRSVSAPYEENKTFVTVIDGFYVSPNIDVEWVKNLDLQFENSDHNPVVMKVILK
;
A
#
# COMPACT_ATOMS: atom_id res chain seq x y z
N MET A 1 48.96 -26.14 39.00
CA MET A 1 48.49 -25.06 38.11
C MET A 1 48.36 -25.45 36.63
N GLY A 2 49.27 -26.25 36.05
CA GLY A 2 49.30 -26.56 34.60
C GLY A 2 48.11 -27.33 33.99
N LYS A 3 47.54 -28.34 34.67
CA LYS A 3 46.38 -29.12 34.14
C LYS A 3 45.10 -28.27 33.98
N ARG A 4 44.90 -27.26 34.83
CA ARG A 4 43.74 -26.34 34.79
C ARG A 4 43.87 -25.32 33.64
N ILE A 5 45.11 -24.94 33.28
CA ILE A 5 45.42 -24.06 32.14
C ILE A 5 45.28 -24.81 30.80
N SER A 6 45.72 -26.08 30.74
CA SER A 6 45.57 -26.95 29.56
C SER A 6 44.10 -27.22 29.19
N LYS A 7 43.24 -27.60 30.16
CA LYS A 7 41.80 -27.79 29.93
C LYS A 7 41.09 -26.52 29.45
N LYS A 8 41.44 -25.36 30.02
CA LYS A 8 40.90 -24.06 29.58
C LYS A 8 41.28 -23.72 28.12
N ARG A 9 42.52 -24.02 27.71
CA ARG A 9 42.96 -23.84 26.30
C ARG A 9 42.24 -24.79 25.33
N SER A 10 41.95 -26.02 25.74
CA SER A 10 41.16 -26.98 24.93
C SER A 10 39.72 -26.52 24.75
N ALA A 11 39.06 -26.10 25.83
CA ALA A 11 37.69 -25.59 25.78
C ALA A 11 37.57 -24.31 24.93
N LEU A 12 38.56 -23.41 25.01
CA LEU A 12 38.62 -22.21 24.17
C LEU A 12 38.75 -22.56 22.68
N LYS A 13 39.60 -23.54 22.32
CA LYS A 13 39.73 -23.98 20.92
C LYS A 13 38.43 -24.57 20.37
N THR A 14 37.75 -25.40 21.16
CA THR A 14 36.44 -25.97 20.80
C THR A 14 35.39 -24.87 20.63
N PHE A 15 35.34 -23.91 21.55
CA PHE A 15 34.43 -22.75 21.44
C PHE A 15 34.71 -21.93 20.18
N VAL A 16 35.96 -21.57 19.92
CA VAL A 16 36.35 -20.82 18.71
C VAL A 16 35.99 -21.57 17.45
N PHE A 17 36.19 -22.89 17.41
CA PHE A 17 35.83 -23.73 16.26
C PHE A 17 34.33 -23.67 15.97
N TYR A 18 33.46 -23.90 16.97
CA TYR A 18 32.01 -23.80 16.77
C TYR A 18 31.55 -22.38 16.44
N PHE A 19 32.16 -21.37 17.06
CA PHE A 19 31.88 -19.97 16.73
C PHE A 19 32.19 -19.66 15.26
N LEU A 20 33.35 -20.11 14.74
CA LEU A 20 33.71 -19.92 13.34
C LEU A 20 32.78 -20.68 12.38
N ILE A 21 32.30 -21.86 12.75
CA ILE A 21 31.29 -22.58 11.96
C ILE A 21 29.98 -21.80 11.90
N ILE A 22 29.48 -21.33 13.05
CA ILE A 22 28.23 -20.55 13.11
C ILE A 22 28.37 -19.25 12.32
N LEU A 23 29.52 -18.56 12.45
CA LEU A 23 29.83 -17.36 11.69
C LEU A 23 29.89 -17.67 10.18
N GLY A 24 30.52 -18.78 9.78
CA GLY A 24 30.58 -19.22 8.39
C GLY A 24 29.18 -19.45 7.81
N ILE A 25 28.31 -20.17 8.53
CA ILE A 25 26.92 -20.41 8.11
C ILE A 25 26.16 -19.09 7.98
N PHE A 26 26.29 -18.18 8.95
CA PHE A 26 25.65 -16.87 8.91
C PHE A 26 26.11 -16.03 7.70
N LEU A 27 27.41 -16.00 7.43
CA LEU A 27 27.97 -15.27 6.29
C LEU A 27 27.53 -15.90 4.96
N THR A 28 27.52 -17.23 4.85
CA THR A 28 27.00 -17.93 3.66
C THR A 28 25.52 -17.62 3.42
N TYR A 29 24.71 -17.60 4.49
CA TYR A 29 23.31 -17.19 4.40
C TYR A 29 23.18 -15.74 3.90
N LEU A 30 23.90 -14.79 4.51
CA LEU A 30 23.84 -13.38 4.14
C LEU A 30 24.25 -13.15 2.67
N ILE A 31 25.36 -13.76 2.25
CA ILE A 31 25.83 -13.71 0.86
C ILE A 31 24.79 -14.34 -0.07
N GLY A 32 24.24 -15.50 0.28
CA GLY A 32 23.21 -16.17 -0.52
C GLY A 32 21.96 -15.32 -0.71
N VAL A 33 21.48 -14.67 0.35
CA VAL A 33 20.32 -13.76 0.30
C VAL A 33 20.61 -12.53 -0.57
N ILE A 34 21.78 -11.91 -0.43
CA ILE A 34 22.17 -10.74 -1.25
C ILE A 34 22.33 -11.13 -2.73
N LEU A 35 22.94 -12.28 -3.01
CA LEU A 35 23.06 -12.79 -4.38
C LEU A 35 21.69 -13.09 -4.99
N LEU A 36 20.82 -13.80 -4.25
CA LEU A 36 19.46 -14.07 -4.69
C LEU A 36 18.70 -12.77 -4.98
N GLY A 37 18.76 -11.80 -4.07
CA GLY A 37 18.14 -10.49 -4.26
C GLY A 37 18.69 -9.78 -5.50
N THR A 38 20.02 -9.77 -5.69
CA THR A 38 20.67 -9.12 -6.83
C THR A 38 20.30 -9.76 -8.18
N PHE A 39 20.17 -11.09 -8.23
CA PHE A 39 19.81 -11.82 -9.46
C PHE A 39 18.31 -11.82 -9.76
N THR A 40 17.47 -11.60 -8.74
CA THR A 40 16.00 -11.62 -8.88
C THR A 40 15.36 -10.25 -8.70
N ASP A 41 16.18 -9.20 -8.64
CA ASP A 41 15.79 -7.80 -8.46
C ASP A 41 14.80 -7.37 -9.54
N TYR A 42 13.59 -6.99 -9.13
CA TYR A 42 12.59 -6.45 -10.05
C TYR A 42 12.98 -5.01 -10.40
N LYS A 43 13.11 -4.72 -11.70
CA LYS A 43 13.56 -3.41 -12.19
C LYS A 43 12.56 -2.87 -13.20
N PRO A 44 11.41 -2.36 -12.74
CA PRO A 44 10.42 -1.82 -13.66
C PRO A 44 10.95 -0.57 -14.35
N LYS A 45 10.44 -0.29 -15.56
CA LYS A 45 10.72 0.97 -16.24
C LYS A 45 10.07 2.14 -15.49
N SER A 46 10.55 3.36 -15.76
CA SER A 46 9.95 4.58 -15.19
C SER A 46 8.47 4.72 -15.54
N VAL A 47 8.08 4.31 -16.74
CA VAL A 47 6.69 4.21 -17.20
C VAL A 47 6.50 2.89 -17.94
N GLU A 48 5.48 2.14 -17.56
CA GLU A 48 5.07 0.90 -18.21
C GLU A 48 3.58 0.99 -18.57
N ASN A 49 3.24 0.71 -19.82
CA ASN A 49 1.84 0.49 -20.19
C ASN A 49 1.41 -0.86 -19.62
N LEU A 50 0.23 -0.89 -19.03
CA LEU A 50 -0.32 -2.09 -18.40
C LEU A 50 -1.42 -2.68 -19.27
N ASP A 51 -1.49 -4.01 -19.27
CA ASP A 51 -2.60 -4.71 -19.88
C ASP A 51 -3.86 -4.52 -19.03
N VAL A 52 -4.93 -4.11 -19.70
CA VAL A 52 -6.25 -3.96 -19.09
C VAL A 52 -7.08 -5.19 -19.42
N LYS A 53 -7.63 -5.85 -18.41
CA LYS A 53 -8.69 -6.84 -18.58
C LYS A 53 -10.01 -6.10 -18.74
N ASN A 54 -10.28 -5.60 -19.96
CA ASN A 54 -11.58 -4.98 -20.28
C ASN A 54 -12.61 -6.08 -20.61
N VAL A 55 -13.56 -6.30 -19.71
CA VAL A 55 -14.69 -7.24 -19.89
C VAL A 55 -16.00 -6.47 -20.12
N SER A 56 -16.14 -5.29 -19.52
CA SER A 56 -17.24 -4.35 -19.74
C SER A 56 -16.92 -3.36 -20.85
N ASN A 57 -17.91 -3.06 -21.68
CA ASN A 57 -17.85 -2.06 -22.76
C ASN A 57 -18.56 -0.74 -22.41
N ILE A 58 -18.88 -0.51 -21.13
CA ILE A 58 -19.60 0.69 -20.69
C ILE A 58 -18.66 1.90 -20.77
N THR A 59 -19.10 2.97 -21.43
CA THR A 59 -18.39 4.26 -21.41
C THR A 59 -18.94 5.14 -20.30
N LEU A 60 -18.10 6.00 -19.72
CA LEU A 60 -18.52 6.96 -18.72
C LEU A 60 -19.33 8.10 -19.38
N ASP A 61 -20.64 7.95 -19.41
CA ASP A 61 -21.61 8.90 -19.97
C ASP A 61 -22.29 9.80 -18.92
N SER A 62 -22.15 9.46 -17.64
CA SER A 62 -22.61 10.25 -16.50
C SER A 62 -21.60 11.32 -16.11
N SER A 63 -22.09 12.48 -15.64
CA SER A 63 -21.26 13.47 -14.97
C SER A 63 -21.01 13.14 -13.50
N SER A 64 -21.82 12.27 -12.89
CA SER A 64 -21.65 11.85 -11.49
C SER A 64 -21.01 10.48 -11.37
N LEU A 65 -20.11 10.34 -10.39
CA LEU A 65 -19.30 9.15 -10.13
C LEU A 65 -19.15 8.90 -8.63
N VAL A 66 -19.21 7.63 -8.23
CA VAL A 66 -18.82 7.15 -6.91
C VAL A 66 -17.49 6.41 -7.00
N ILE A 67 -16.54 6.78 -6.15
CA ILE A 67 -15.20 6.20 -6.11
C ILE A 67 -14.96 5.67 -4.70
N PHE A 68 -14.46 4.44 -4.62
CA PHE A 68 -14.14 3.74 -3.38
C PHE A 68 -12.63 3.53 -3.32
N ASP A 69 -11.99 3.94 -2.23
CA ASP A 69 -10.56 3.80 -2.00
C ASP A 69 -10.32 2.97 -0.75
N TRP A 70 -9.41 1.99 -0.82
CA TRP A 70 -9.06 1.17 0.32
C TRP A 70 -7.70 0.47 0.19
N ASN A 71 -6.81 0.77 1.13
CA ASN A 71 -5.67 -0.09 1.42
C ASN A 71 -6.17 -1.34 2.17
N ILE A 72 -6.08 -2.51 1.53
CA ILE A 72 -6.63 -3.75 2.09
C ILE A 72 -5.64 -4.49 3.00
N GLY A 73 -4.44 -3.92 3.22
CA GLY A 73 -3.43 -4.47 4.13
C GLY A 73 -3.07 -5.92 3.81
N TYR A 74 -3.03 -6.29 2.51
CA TYR A 74 -2.82 -7.67 2.00
C TYR A 74 -3.67 -8.72 2.70
N ALA A 75 -4.90 -8.33 3.07
CA ALA A 75 -5.80 -9.12 3.89
C ALA A 75 -5.10 -9.72 5.13
N GLY A 76 -4.15 -9.01 5.73
CA GLY A 76 -3.23 -9.54 6.73
C GLY A 76 -3.04 -8.68 7.97
N LEU A 77 -3.68 -7.50 8.02
CA LEU A 77 -3.48 -6.47 9.05
C LEU A 77 -4.75 -6.05 9.80
N GLY A 78 -5.82 -6.86 9.77
CA GLY A 78 -7.05 -6.59 10.52
C GLY A 78 -6.88 -6.49 12.04
N LYS A 79 -7.99 -6.32 12.75
CA LYS A 79 -8.09 -5.91 14.16
C LYS A 79 -7.20 -6.70 15.11
N GLU A 80 -7.10 -8.02 14.94
CA GLU A 80 -6.31 -8.88 15.82
C GLU A 80 -4.80 -8.85 15.59
N MET A 81 -4.33 -8.11 14.59
CA MET A 81 -2.94 -8.16 14.14
C MET A 81 -2.04 -7.11 14.80
N ASP A 82 -0.79 -7.50 14.97
CA ASP A 82 0.38 -6.64 15.15
C ASP A 82 1.36 -6.84 13.99
N PHE A 83 2.28 -5.91 13.77
CA PHE A 83 3.26 -5.96 12.71
C PHE A 83 4.65 -5.55 13.18
N PHE A 84 5.66 -6.32 12.82
CA PHE A 84 7.01 -6.16 13.37
C PHE A 84 7.70 -4.85 12.98
N MET A 85 7.36 -4.25 11.83
CA MET A 85 7.92 -2.95 11.43
C MET A 85 7.32 -1.79 12.24
N ASP A 86 6.15 -2.00 12.84
CA ASP A 86 5.45 -1.05 13.72
C ASP A 86 5.77 -1.27 15.21
N GLY A 87 6.69 -2.19 15.53
CA GLY A 87 7.05 -2.53 16.91
C GLY A 87 6.34 -3.79 17.47
N GLY A 88 5.48 -4.42 16.67
CA GLY A 88 4.89 -5.73 16.97
C GLY A 88 5.87 -6.90 16.81
N LYS A 89 5.34 -8.13 16.75
CA LYS A 89 6.13 -9.38 16.67
C LYS A 89 5.83 -10.20 15.42
N THR A 90 4.72 -9.93 14.74
CA THR A 90 4.25 -10.74 13.62
C THR A 90 4.75 -10.19 12.30
N SER A 91 5.25 -11.08 11.44
CA SER A 91 5.70 -10.78 10.07
C SER A 91 4.89 -11.50 9.00
N VAL A 92 4.26 -12.61 9.37
CA VAL A 92 3.32 -13.37 8.55
C VAL A 92 2.09 -13.64 9.41
N PRO A 93 0.92 -13.12 9.04
CA PRO A 93 -0.31 -13.35 9.79
C PRO A 93 -0.68 -14.84 9.79
N PRO A 94 -1.41 -15.34 10.81
CA PRO A 94 -2.01 -16.67 10.77
C PRO A 94 -2.98 -16.82 9.59
N LYS A 95 -2.93 -17.96 8.88
CA LYS A 95 -3.77 -18.24 7.69
C LYS A 95 -5.26 -18.00 7.91
N LYS A 96 -5.78 -18.43 9.06
CA LYS A 96 -7.18 -18.24 9.44
C LYS A 96 -7.60 -16.77 9.45
N TYR A 97 -6.67 -15.86 9.78
CA TYR A 97 -6.94 -14.43 9.78
C TYR A 97 -6.89 -13.89 8.36
N VAL A 98 -5.95 -14.35 7.53
CA VAL A 98 -5.93 -13.99 6.11
C VAL A 98 -7.24 -14.33 5.41
N GLU A 99 -7.73 -15.56 5.60
CA GLU A 99 -9.00 -16.01 5.02
C GLU A 99 -10.21 -15.23 5.59
N LYS A 100 -10.22 -14.95 6.91
CA LYS A 100 -11.26 -14.13 7.56
C LYS A 100 -11.28 -12.73 6.96
N TYR A 101 -10.14 -12.05 6.92
CA TYR A 101 -10.02 -10.67 6.49
C TYR A 101 -10.35 -10.54 5.00
N LEU A 102 -9.84 -11.42 4.15
CA LEU A 102 -10.15 -11.40 2.71
C LEU A 102 -11.65 -11.57 2.43
N ALA A 103 -12.31 -12.49 3.14
CA ALA A 103 -13.76 -12.64 3.04
C ALA A 103 -14.52 -11.40 3.56
N GLY A 104 -14.05 -10.78 4.64
CA GLY A 104 -14.59 -9.54 5.18
C GLY A 104 -14.43 -8.36 4.21
N ILE A 105 -13.25 -8.21 3.60
CA ILE A 105 -12.95 -7.21 2.57
C ILE A 105 -13.91 -7.36 1.38
N ALA A 106 -14.06 -8.58 0.87
CA ALA A 106 -15.00 -8.88 -0.21
C ALA A 106 -16.43 -8.46 0.16
N ASN A 107 -16.93 -8.88 1.33
CA ASN A 107 -18.28 -8.51 1.77
C ASN A 107 -18.46 -6.99 1.98
N THR A 108 -17.43 -6.28 2.44
CA THR A 108 -17.46 -4.81 2.54
C THR A 108 -17.61 -4.16 1.16
N ILE A 109 -16.80 -4.59 0.18
CA ILE A 109 -16.86 -4.07 -1.20
C ILE A 109 -18.24 -4.35 -1.81
N LEU A 110 -18.77 -5.57 -1.63
CA LEU A 110 -20.07 -5.97 -2.15
C LEU A 110 -21.22 -5.10 -1.61
N ARG A 111 -21.16 -4.69 -0.34
CA ARG A 111 -22.17 -3.84 0.32
C ARG A 111 -22.02 -2.35 -0.02
N ASN A 112 -20.85 -1.93 -0.45
CA ASN A 112 -20.52 -0.53 -0.73
C ASN A 112 -20.18 -0.36 -2.21
N LYS A 113 -21.23 -0.42 -3.05
CA LYS A 113 -21.07 -0.32 -4.50
C LYS A 113 -20.56 1.06 -4.91
N ALA A 114 -19.54 1.07 -5.76
CA ALA A 114 -18.96 2.24 -6.40
C ALA A 114 -18.79 1.97 -7.90
N ASP A 115 -18.46 3.02 -8.65
CA ASP A 115 -18.21 2.94 -10.09
C ASP A 115 -16.74 2.65 -10.40
N ILE A 116 -15.84 3.17 -9.56
CA ILE A 116 -14.40 2.93 -9.61
C ILE A 116 -13.91 2.56 -8.20
N TYR A 117 -13.09 1.53 -8.10
CA TYR A 117 -12.44 1.07 -6.89
C TYR A 117 -10.92 1.21 -7.05
N LEU A 118 -10.29 1.84 -6.07
CA LEU A 118 -8.85 1.99 -5.93
C LEU A 118 -8.43 1.14 -4.74
N LEU A 119 -7.65 0.09 -5.00
CA LEU A 119 -7.20 -0.84 -3.96
C LEU A 119 -5.67 -0.81 -3.88
N GLN A 120 -5.14 -0.80 -2.67
CA GLN A 120 -3.71 -0.86 -2.39
C GLN A 120 -3.36 -2.07 -1.51
N GLU A 121 -2.09 -2.47 -1.53
CA GLU A 121 -1.57 -3.66 -0.84
C GLU A 121 -2.29 -4.96 -1.21
N ILE A 122 -2.55 -5.18 -2.49
CA ILE A 122 -3.14 -6.44 -2.95
C ILE A 122 -2.02 -7.44 -3.22
N ASP A 123 -1.97 -8.52 -2.45
CA ASP A 123 -0.99 -9.57 -2.65
C ASP A 123 -1.43 -10.56 -3.74
N ARG A 124 -0.47 -10.93 -4.59
CA ARG A 124 -0.60 -11.95 -5.63
C ARG A 124 0.52 -12.97 -5.46
N ASN A 125 0.20 -14.13 -4.89
CA ASN A 125 1.18 -15.21 -4.72
C ASN A 125 2.38 -14.82 -3.81
N SER A 126 2.09 -14.08 -2.74
CA SER A 126 3.00 -13.76 -1.64
C SER A 126 2.97 -14.83 -0.54
N LYS A 127 4.08 -15.03 0.18
CA LYS A 127 4.11 -15.95 1.32
C LYS A 127 3.21 -15.48 2.47
N ARG A 128 3.15 -14.15 2.72
CA ARG A 128 2.39 -13.56 3.84
C ARG A 128 0.87 -13.71 3.70
N SER A 129 0.39 -13.84 2.46
CA SER A 129 -1.01 -14.15 2.12
C SER A 129 -1.23 -15.63 1.77
N TYR A 130 -0.31 -16.53 2.13
CA TYR A 130 -0.40 -17.97 1.84
C TYR A 130 -0.55 -18.31 0.36
N TYR A 131 0.07 -17.50 -0.49
CA TYR A 131 0.07 -17.60 -1.95
C TYR A 131 -1.31 -17.46 -2.59
N ILE A 132 -2.28 -16.91 -1.85
CA ILE A 132 -3.58 -16.51 -2.39
C ILE A 132 -3.35 -15.35 -3.37
N ASP A 133 -4.05 -15.40 -4.50
CA ASP A 133 -4.16 -14.25 -5.40
C ASP A 133 -5.42 -13.48 -4.99
N GLU A 134 -5.22 -12.42 -4.21
CA GLU A 134 -6.32 -11.65 -3.63
C GLU A 134 -7.12 -10.93 -4.72
N LEU A 135 -6.45 -10.49 -5.80
CA LEU A 135 -7.13 -9.83 -6.90
C LEU A 135 -8.07 -10.80 -7.63
N GLU A 136 -7.59 -12.00 -7.98
CA GLU A 136 -8.45 -13.01 -8.62
C GLU A 136 -9.59 -13.44 -7.69
N TYR A 137 -9.33 -13.59 -6.39
CA TYR A 137 -10.39 -13.86 -5.41
C TYR A 137 -11.48 -12.77 -5.42
N LEU A 138 -11.09 -11.49 -5.42
CA LEU A 138 -12.05 -10.38 -5.47
C LEU A 138 -12.81 -10.33 -6.80
N ILE A 139 -12.14 -10.62 -7.92
CA ILE A 139 -12.78 -10.69 -9.24
C ILE A 139 -13.87 -11.76 -9.23
N ASP A 140 -13.52 -12.99 -8.86
CA ASP A 140 -14.42 -14.15 -8.93
C ASP A 140 -15.62 -14.03 -7.98
N ASN A 141 -15.46 -13.34 -6.85
CA ASN A 141 -16.51 -13.24 -5.83
C ASN A 141 -17.33 -11.95 -5.88
N ILE A 142 -16.78 -10.86 -6.44
CA ILE A 142 -17.35 -9.51 -6.29
C ILE A 142 -17.50 -8.76 -7.60
N PHE A 143 -16.49 -8.80 -8.46
CA PHE A 143 -16.40 -7.90 -9.61
C PHE A 143 -16.88 -8.51 -10.94
N ASP A 144 -17.29 -9.78 -10.96
CA ASP A 144 -17.90 -10.50 -12.09
C ASP A 144 -17.38 -10.10 -13.49
N ASP A 145 -18.18 -10.26 -14.55
CA ASP A 145 -17.80 -9.86 -15.91
C ASP A 145 -18.18 -8.39 -16.23
N GLN A 146 -18.68 -7.62 -15.26
CA GLN A 146 -19.13 -6.24 -15.46
C GLN A 146 -18.08 -5.19 -15.13
N TYR A 147 -16.92 -5.60 -14.60
CA TYR A 147 -15.85 -4.69 -14.23
C TYR A 147 -14.57 -4.94 -15.02
N ASN A 148 -13.92 -3.85 -15.37
CA ASN A 148 -12.62 -3.79 -15.99
C ASN A 148 -11.56 -3.68 -14.92
N VAL A 149 -10.48 -4.44 -15.06
CA VAL A 149 -9.45 -4.56 -14.02
C VAL A 149 -8.08 -4.27 -14.62
N VAL A 150 -7.28 -3.51 -13.86
CA VAL A 150 -5.84 -3.37 -14.10
C VAL A 150 -5.08 -3.44 -12.79
N PHE A 151 -3.85 -3.96 -12.85
CA PHE A 151 -2.98 -4.14 -11.70
C PHE A 151 -1.56 -3.68 -12.00
N ALA A 152 -0.93 -3.03 -11.02
CA ALA A 152 0.45 -2.56 -11.08
C ALA A 152 1.23 -3.09 -9.87
N TYR A 153 2.32 -3.82 -10.11
CA TYR A 153 3.24 -4.21 -9.04
C TYR A 153 3.96 -2.98 -8.47
N ASN A 154 3.93 -2.82 -7.15
CA ASN A 154 4.75 -1.84 -6.43
C ASN A 154 5.68 -2.51 -5.39
N TYR A 155 5.54 -3.83 -5.18
CA TYR A 155 6.46 -4.61 -4.36
C TYR A 155 6.63 -6.01 -4.94
N LYS A 156 7.83 -6.35 -5.43
CA LYS A 156 8.08 -7.67 -6.03
C LYS A 156 9.47 -8.19 -5.68
N VAL A 157 9.52 -8.98 -4.61
CA VAL A 157 10.77 -9.50 -4.03
C VAL A 157 10.66 -11.01 -3.83
N SER A 158 11.65 -11.75 -4.35
CA SER A 158 11.67 -13.22 -4.25
C SER A 158 11.80 -13.73 -2.82
N PHE A 159 12.52 -13.00 -1.97
CA PHE A 159 12.70 -13.35 -0.56
C PHE A 159 13.12 -12.13 0.28
N VAL A 160 12.21 -11.66 1.13
CA VAL A 160 12.48 -10.68 2.19
C VAL A 160 12.98 -11.44 3.43
N PRO A 161 14.25 -11.26 3.85
CA PRO A 161 14.88 -12.07 4.89
C PRO A 161 14.53 -11.63 6.31
N VAL A 162 13.84 -10.49 6.48
CA VAL A 162 13.50 -9.92 7.78
C VAL A 162 12.06 -10.25 8.18
N PRO A 163 11.81 -10.46 9.48
CA PRO A 163 12.80 -10.70 10.55
C PRO A 163 13.50 -12.06 10.39
N LEU A 164 14.77 -12.17 10.81
CA LEU A 164 15.66 -13.31 10.51
C LEU A 164 15.07 -14.69 10.83
N PHE A 165 14.36 -14.83 11.96
CA PHE A 165 13.78 -16.11 12.41
C PHE A 165 12.36 -16.37 11.88
N LYS A 166 11.70 -15.35 11.33
CA LYS A 166 10.36 -15.43 10.75
C LYS A 166 10.29 -14.55 9.49
N PRO A 167 11.06 -14.86 8.43
CA PRO A 167 11.17 -13.98 7.28
C PRO A 167 9.82 -13.82 6.59
N MET A 168 9.49 -12.58 6.18
CA MET A 168 8.34 -12.27 5.33
C MET A 168 8.35 -13.14 4.07
N GLY A 169 9.54 -13.44 3.53
CA GLY A 169 9.71 -14.34 2.38
C GLY A 169 9.29 -13.68 1.07
N LYS A 170 8.74 -14.45 0.14
CA LYS A 170 8.33 -13.93 -1.17
C LYS A 170 7.20 -12.93 -1.00
N VAL A 171 7.33 -11.76 -1.63
CA VAL A 171 6.28 -10.74 -1.70
C VAL A 171 6.08 -10.32 -3.15
N SER A 172 4.83 -10.27 -3.55
CA SER A 172 4.34 -9.83 -4.85
C SER A 172 3.05 -9.06 -4.56
N SER A 173 3.14 -7.74 -4.45
CA SER A 173 2.05 -6.85 -4.04
C SER A 173 1.95 -5.65 -4.97
N GLY A 174 0.79 -5.00 -4.98
CA GLY A 174 0.54 -3.91 -5.90
C GLY A 174 -0.73 -3.10 -5.63
N LEU A 175 -1.02 -2.28 -6.64
CA LEU A 175 -2.19 -1.42 -6.73
C LEU A 175 -3.14 -1.96 -7.79
N SER A 176 -4.44 -1.86 -7.58
CA SER A 176 -5.43 -2.15 -8.60
C SER A 176 -6.44 -1.02 -8.75
N THR A 177 -6.81 -0.77 -10.01
CA THR A 177 -7.99 0.02 -10.34
C THR A 177 -9.00 -0.92 -10.98
N ILE A 178 -10.20 -0.96 -10.41
CA ILE A 178 -11.33 -1.76 -10.88
C ILE A 178 -12.46 -0.81 -11.23
N SER A 179 -13.03 -0.90 -12.42
CA SER A 179 -13.97 0.10 -12.93
C SER A 179 -15.12 -0.53 -13.71
N LYS A 180 -16.34 -0.02 -13.56
CA LYS A 180 -17.45 -0.37 -14.45
C LYS A 180 -17.20 0.08 -15.89
N TYR A 181 -16.39 1.12 -16.06
CA TYR A 181 -16.15 1.79 -17.33
C TYR A 181 -14.90 1.27 -18.02
N VAL A 182 -14.89 1.30 -19.35
CA VAL A 182 -13.73 0.95 -20.18
C VAL A 182 -12.52 1.79 -19.78
N ILE A 183 -11.42 1.13 -19.44
CA ILE A 183 -10.13 1.79 -19.21
C ILE A 183 -9.42 1.87 -20.57
N LEU A 184 -9.27 3.10 -21.08
CA LEU A 184 -8.63 3.37 -22.38
C LEU A 184 -7.11 3.26 -22.33
N GLU A 185 -6.53 3.63 -21.20
CA GLU A 185 -5.10 3.63 -20.96
C GLU A 185 -4.85 3.34 -19.49
N ALA A 186 -3.89 2.46 -19.21
CA ALA A 186 -3.39 2.23 -17.88
C ALA A 186 -1.87 2.23 -17.87
N LYS A 187 -1.27 2.93 -16.91
CA LYS A 187 0.18 3.08 -16.78
C LYS A 187 0.63 2.88 -15.34
N ARG A 188 1.67 2.06 -15.16
CA ARG A 188 2.49 2.06 -13.94
C ARG A 188 3.56 3.14 -14.11
N ILE A 189 3.55 4.14 -13.25
CA ILE A 189 4.55 5.22 -13.25
C ILE A 189 5.35 5.13 -11.96
N SER A 190 6.66 4.83 -12.06
CA SER A 190 7.55 4.75 -10.89
C SER A 190 7.63 6.09 -10.17
N LEU A 191 7.54 6.06 -8.85
CA LEU A 191 7.78 7.22 -8.01
C LEU A 191 9.29 7.36 -7.75
N PRO A 192 9.82 8.60 -7.62
CA PRO A 192 11.23 8.81 -7.35
C PRO A 192 11.64 8.34 -5.95
N GLY A 193 12.93 8.12 -5.78
CA GLY A 193 13.54 7.73 -4.52
C GLY A 193 13.80 6.23 -4.44
N GLU A 194 15.05 5.87 -4.12
CA GLU A 194 15.48 4.48 -3.89
C GLU A 194 16.36 4.42 -2.64
N TYR A 195 16.33 3.28 -1.97
CA TYR A 195 17.32 2.95 -0.94
C TYR A 195 18.67 2.60 -1.59
N SER A 196 19.75 2.63 -0.81
CA SER A 196 21.04 2.13 -1.27
C SER A 196 21.05 0.60 -1.37
N TRP A 197 21.95 0.07 -2.21
CA TRP A 197 22.27 -1.36 -2.15
C TRP A 197 22.99 -1.67 -0.82
N PRO A 198 22.67 -2.80 -0.15
CA PRO A 198 21.77 -3.87 -0.57
C PRO A 198 20.32 -3.70 -0.12
N THR A 199 20.00 -2.71 0.70
CA THR A 199 18.65 -2.51 1.27
C THR A 199 17.56 -2.48 0.21
N LYS A 200 17.80 -1.80 -0.92
CA LYS A 200 16.81 -1.69 -2.00
C LYS A 200 16.31 -3.01 -2.56
N LEU A 201 17.13 -4.07 -2.52
CA LEU A 201 16.76 -5.40 -3.02
C LEU A 201 15.56 -6.02 -2.29
N PHE A 202 15.20 -5.47 -1.12
CA PHE A 202 14.13 -5.97 -0.26
C PHE A 202 13.01 -4.94 -0.05
N GLN A 203 13.08 -3.80 -0.74
CA GLN A 203 12.17 -2.66 -0.58
C GLN A 203 11.16 -2.57 -1.73
N LEU A 204 10.20 -1.66 -1.59
CA LEU A 204 9.16 -1.43 -2.59
C LEU A 204 9.66 -0.58 -3.76
N ASP A 205 9.32 -0.98 -4.98
CA ASP A 205 9.42 -0.18 -6.20
C ASP A 205 8.16 0.68 -6.33
N ARG A 206 8.04 1.67 -5.43
CA ARG A 206 6.86 2.53 -5.30
C ARG A 206 6.46 3.13 -6.66
N CYS A 207 5.16 3.09 -6.96
CA CYS A 207 4.60 3.62 -8.20
C CYS A 207 3.22 4.25 -7.94
N LEU A 208 2.76 5.07 -8.88
CA LEU A 208 1.33 5.37 -9.03
C LEU A 208 0.77 4.57 -10.21
N LEU A 209 -0.50 4.22 -10.11
CA LEU A 209 -1.28 3.59 -11.18
C LEU A 209 -2.21 4.63 -11.79
N LEU A 210 -1.88 5.07 -13.00
CA LEU A 210 -2.71 5.99 -13.79
C LEU A 210 -3.69 5.16 -14.62
N THR A 211 -4.96 5.56 -14.59
CA THR A 211 -6.00 5.02 -15.49
C THR A 211 -6.77 6.15 -16.16
N ARG A 212 -7.13 5.97 -17.43
CA ARG A 212 -7.82 6.97 -18.25
C ARG A 212 -9.15 6.44 -18.77
N PHE A 213 -10.17 7.27 -18.69
CA PHE A 213 -11.54 7.00 -19.13
C PHE A 213 -12.01 8.12 -20.06
N ALA A 214 -12.65 7.78 -21.19
CA ALA A 214 -13.38 8.76 -21.98
C ALA A 214 -14.63 9.21 -21.21
N THR A 215 -14.98 10.49 -21.31
CA THR A 215 -16.18 11.07 -20.69
C THR A 215 -17.17 11.57 -21.74
N TYR A 216 -18.41 11.85 -21.33
CA TYR A 216 -19.53 12.31 -22.17
C TYR A 216 -19.26 13.59 -22.99
N ASN A 217 -18.30 14.42 -22.60
CA ASN A 217 -18.03 15.71 -23.26
C ASN A 217 -16.69 15.77 -24.03
N GLY A 218 -16.12 14.60 -24.36
CA GLY A 218 -14.90 14.50 -25.15
C GLY A 218 -13.60 14.78 -24.39
N LYS A 219 -13.67 15.13 -23.10
CA LYS A 219 -12.51 15.14 -22.19
C LYS A 219 -12.25 13.74 -21.65
N ASN A 220 -11.10 13.54 -21.02
CA ASN A 220 -10.84 12.33 -20.24
C ASN A 220 -10.96 12.59 -18.75
N LEU A 221 -11.37 11.55 -18.01
CA LEU A 221 -11.09 11.41 -16.61
C LEU A 221 -9.80 10.61 -16.44
N VAL A 222 -8.87 11.16 -15.66
CA VAL A 222 -7.63 10.51 -15.25
C VAL A 222 -7.70 10.25 -13.75
N VAL A 223 -7.59 8.98 -13.36
CA VAL A 223 -7.57 8.57 -11.96
C VAL A 223 -6.19 8.02 -11.62
N LEU A 224 -5.57 8.59 -10.59
CA LEU A 224 -4.28 8.17 -10.05
C LEU A 224 -4.52 7.42 -8.74
N ASN A 225 -4.31 6.11 -8.74
CA ASN A 225 -4.24 5.30 -7.52
C ASN A 225 -2.79 5.35 -6.99
N ILE A 226 -2.61 5.84 -5.76
CA ILE A 226 -1.30 6.07 -5.16
C ILE A 226 -1.10 5.27 -3.87
N HIS A 227 0.17 4.98 -3.57
CA HIS A 227 0.60 4.49 -2.27
C HIS A 227 2.09 4.83 -2.06
N PRO A 228 2.45 6.11 -1.78
CA PRO A 228 3.81 6.54 -1.46
C PRO A 228 4.41 5.85 -0.21
N SER A 229 5.68 6.13 0.07
CA SER A 229 6.43 5.51 1.17
C SER A 229 5.91 5.89 2.57
N ALA A 230 5.68 4.89 3.43
CA ALA A 230 5.28 5.02 4.84
C ALA A 230 6.47 5.27 5.82
N TYR A 231 7.43 4.33 5.85
CA TYR A 231 8.55 4.31 6.79
C TYR A 231 9.74 5.15 6.29
N ASP A 232 9.55 6.46 6.22
CA ASP A 232 10.55 7.42 5.77
C ASP A 232 10.90 8.38 6.91
N SER A 233 11.83 7.97 7.78
CA SER A 233 12.31 8.80 8.90
C SER A 233 12.88 10.12 8.38
N GLY A 234 12.16 11.22 8.65
CA GLY A 234 12.48 12.56 8.15
C GLY A 234 11.78 12.97 6.85
N GLY A 235 10.92 12.12 6.27
CA GLY A 235 9.96 12.46 5.22
C GLY A 235 10.54 12.90 3.86
N LYS A 236 11.82 12.62 3.59
CA LYS A 236 12.52 13.10 2.39
C LYS A 236 12.10 12.36 1.12
N LEU A 237 12.00 11.04 1.17
CA LEU A 237 11.56 10.22 0.03
C LEU A 237 10.09 10.52 -0.27
N ARG A 238 9.22 10.44 0.75
CA ARG A 238 7.79 10.68 0.61
C ARG A 238 7.50 12.06 0.03
N LYS A 239 8.22 13.11 0.46
CA LYS A 239 8.11 14.45 -0.13
C LYS A 239 8.38 14.46 -1.63
N GLN A 240 9.50 13.88 -2.09
CA GLN A 240 9.83 13.82 -3.53
C GLN A 240 8.78 13.05 -4.34
N GLN A 241 8.20 12.01 -3.75
CA GLN A 241 7.15 11.21 -4.37
C GLN A 241 5.85 12.01 -4.51
N LEU A 242 5.44 12.73 -3.45
CA LEU A 242 4.26 13.60 -3.45
C LEU A 242 4.41 14.75 -4.45
N ASP A 243 5.58 15.39 -4.50
CA ASP A 243 5.91 16.41 -5.51
C ASP A 243 5.73 15.87 -6.94
N TYR A 244 6.20 14.64 -7.20
CA TYR A 244 6.10 14.01 -8.50
C TYR A 244 4.65 13.62 -8.86
N ILE A 245 3.88 13.10 -7.89
CA ILE A 245 2.45 12.80 -8.06
C ILE A 245 1.69 14.07 -8.46
N LEU A 246 1.91 15.19 -7.75
CA LEU A 246 1.27 16.46 -8.07
C LEU A 246 1.65 16.99 -9.44
N LYS A 247 2.92 16.80 -9.84
CA LYS A 247 3.36 17.16 -11.19
C LYS A 247 2.59 16.37 -12.25
N VAL A 248 2.50 15.04 -12.12
CA VAL A 248 1.74 14.21 -13.06
C VAL A 248 0.28 14.65 -13.12
N ALA A 249 -0.33 14.93 -11.96
CA ALA A 249 -1.72 15.36 -11.87
C ALA A 249 -1.95 16.75 -12.51
N SER A 250 -1.03 17.69 -12.30
CA SER A 250 -1.08 19.03 -12.88
C SER A 250 -0.90 18.99 -14.41
N ASP A 251 0.09 18.22 -14.90
CA ASP A 251 0.33 18.05 -16.33
C ASP A 251 -0.89 17.45 -17.05
N GLU A 252 -1.65 16.56 -16.39
CA GLU A 252 -2.90 16.00 -16.95
C GLU A 252 -4.06 17.01 -16.92
N TYR A 253 -4.17 17.80 -15.85
CA TYR A 253 -5.18 18.84 -15.74
C TYR A 253 -4.97 19.95 -16.78
N GLU A 254 -3.72 20.35 -17.04
CA GLU A 254 -3.37 21.34 -18.08
C GLU A 254 -3.74 20.91 -19.49
N LYS A 255 -3.85 19.60 -19.74
CA LYS A 255 -4.38 19.04 -21.01
C LYS A 255 -5.92 19.13 -21.10
N GLY A 256 -6.59 19.67 -20.08
CA GLY A 256 -8.04 19.81 -20.01
C GLY A 256 -8.78 18.61 -19.42
N ASN A 257 -8.07 17.63 -18.87
CA ASN A 257 -8.67 16.43 -18.27
C ASN A 257 -9.27 16.72 -16.89
N TYR A 258 -10.21 15.89 -16.46
CA TYR A 258 -10.57 15.75 -15.05
C TYR A 258 -9.52 14.88 -14.38
N VAL A 259 -9.04 15.26 -13.19
CA VAL A 259 -8.01 14.51 -12.48
C VAL A 259 -8.45 14.23 -11.06
N ILE A 260 -8.39 12.96 -10.68
CA ILE A 260 -8.65 12.48 -9.33
C ILE A 260 -7.42 11.72 -8.87
N ILE A 261 -6.88 12.10 -7.72
CA ILE A 261 -5.87 11.35 -7.00
C ILE A 261 -6.57 10.70 -5.81
N GLY A 262 -6.39 9.41 -5.61
CA GLY A 262 -6.94 8.66 -4.47
C GLY A 262 -5.98 7.56 -4.02
N GLY A 263 -6.02 7.22 -2.74
CA GLY A 263 -5.15 6.22 -2.15
C GLY A 263 -4.73 6.55 -0.72
N ASP A 264 -3.88 5.68 -0.21
CA ASP A 264 -3.13 5.86 1.03
C ASP A 264 -1.97 6.85 0.81
N TRP A 265 -2.10 8.08 1.33
CA TRP A 265 -1.09 9.13 1.22
C TRP A 265 0.10 8.95 2.15
N ASN A 266 0.00 8.03 3.12
CA ASN A 266 0.97 7.85 4.20
C ASN A 266 1.36 9.17 4.88
N SER A 267 0.45 10.14 4.89
CA SER A 267 0.62 11.47 5.45
C SER A 267 -0.68 11.90 6.09
N GLU A 268 -0.60 12.49 7.28
CA GLU A 268 -1.77 12.81 8.07
C GLU A 268 -2.54 13.99 7.46
N LEU A 269 -3.81 13.76 7.16
CA LEU A 269 -4.75 14.74 6.61
C LEU A 269 -5.50 15.51 7.70
N VAL A 270 -5.37 15.08 8.95
CA VAL A 270 -5.98 15.66 10.15
C VAL A 270 -4.92 15.91 11.22
N GLU A 271 -5.26 16.75 12.19
CA GLU A 271 -4.39 17.02 13.34
C GLU A 271 -4.50 15.87 14.36
N ASP A 272 -3.45 15.68 15.18
CA ASP A 272 -3.42 14.64 16.22
C ASP A 272 -4.57 14.74 17.23
N SER A 273 -5.13 15.93 17.42
CA SER A 273 -6.23 16.18 18.35
C SER A 273 -7.60 15.69 17.85
N ASN A 274 -7.69 15.20 16.61
CA ASN A 274 -8.94 14.73 16.01
C ASN A 274 -9.49 13.44 16.63
N PHE A 275 -8.64 12.60 17.24
CA PHE A 275 -9.06 11.31 17.81
C PHE A 275 -8.46 11.10 19.20
N GLU A 276 -9.17 10.33 20.03
CA GLU A 276 -8.69 9.94 21.35
C GLU A 276 -7.86 8.65 21.27
N TYR A 277 -6.65 8.68 21.81
CA TYR A 277 -5.79 7.51 21.97
C TYR A 277 -4.82 7.72 23.14
N THR A 278 -4.29 6.62 23.68
CA THR A 278 -3.29 6.64 24.76
C THR A 278 -1.90 6.17 24.33
N GLU A 279 -1.81 5.52 23.17
CA GLU A 279 -0.54 5.07 22.57
C GLU A 279 0.33 6.27 22.19
N THR A 280 1.65 6.11 22.33
CA THR A 280 2.60 7.07 21.79
C THR A 280 2.57 7.04 20.26
N LYS A 281 2.26 8.17 19.63
CA LYS A 281 2.31 8.33 18.17
C LYS A 281 3.65 7.84 17.59
N PRO A 282 3.64 6.92 16.61
CA PRO A 282 4.86 6.47 15.95
C PRO A 282 5.49 7.59 15.08
N GLU A 283 6.83 7.69 15.09
CA GLU A 283 7.58 8.79 14.43
C GLU A 283 7.46 8.85 12.91
N PHE A 284 7.01 7.76 12.26
CA PHE A 284 6.89 7.69 10.80
C PHE A 284 5.58 8.29 10.26
N TYR A 285 4.59 8.54 11.14
CA TYR A 285 3.43 9.35 10.83
C TYR A 285 3.83 10.82 10.83
N VAL A 286 3.65 11.46 9.68
CA VAL A 286 3.99 12.86 9.47
C VAL A 286 2.81 13.57 8.82
N GLU A 287 2.64 14.84 9.14
CA GLU A 287 1.63 15.69 8.53
C GLU A 287 1.83 15.82 7.02
N LEU A 288 0.72 15.97 6.32
CA LEU A 288 0.70 16.29 4.90
C LEU A 288 1.49 17.59 4.61
N PRO A 289 2.50 17.56 3.73
CA PRO A 289 3.27 18.75 3.41
C PRO A 289 2.44 19.92 2.86
N GLU A 290 2.75 21.16 3.28
CA GLU A 290 1.99 22.35 2.88
C GLU A 290 1.90 22.60 1.37
N PHE A 291 2.89 22.13 0.58
CA PHE A 291 2.91 22.32 -0.87
C PHE A 291 1.79 21.56 -1.60
N LEU A 292 1.10 20.64 -0.93
CA LEU A 292 -0.06 19.89 -1.46
C LEU A 292 -1.35 20.72 -1.53
N LYS A 293 -1.24 22.05 -1.51
CA LYS A 293 -2.32 23.01 -1.68
C LYS A 293 -2.21 23.71 -3.05
N LEU A 294 -2.33 22.93 -4.12
CA LEU A 294 -2.44 23.46 -5.49
C LEU A 294 -3.66 24.38 -5.61
N GLN A 295 -3.50 25.49 -6.34
CA GLN A 295 -4.56 26.49 -6.49
C GLN A 295 -5.82 25.88 -7.11
N GLY A 296 -6.96 25.98 -6.41
CA GLY A 296 -8.27 25.54 -6.88
C GLY A 296 -8.56 24.05 -6.79
N TRP A 297 -7.56 23.22 -6.48
CA TRP A 297 -7.76 21.80 -6.19
C TRP A 297 -8.38 21.62 -4.81
N LYS A 298 -9.09 20.51 -4.60
CA LYS A 298 -9.84 20.26 -3.37
C LYS A 298 -9.48 18.92 -2.77
N TRP A 299 -9.21 18.92 -1.47
CA TRP A 299 -9.13 17.70 -0.67
C TRP A 299 -10.53 17.20 -0.32
N ALA A 300 -10.70 15.88 -0.36
CA ALA A 300 -11.92 15.18 0.04
C ALA A 300 -11.54 14.00 0.93
N PHE A 301 -11.72 14.21 2.23
CA PHE A 301 -11.57 13.23 3.29
C PHE A 301 -12.54 13.56 4.43
N ASP A 302 -12.99 12.54 5.15
CA ASP A 302 -13.78 12.71 6.37
C ASP A 302 -12.84 12.77 7.58
N LYS A 303 -13.15 13.66 8.54
CA LYS A 303 -12.35 13.92 9.74
C LYS A 303 -12.89 13.23 11.00
N THR A 304 -14.05 12.58 10.89
CA THR A 304 -14.81 12.05 12.02
C THR A 304 -14.56 10.56 12.26
N VAL A 305 -14.07 9.85 11.25
CA VAL A 305 -13.75 8.42 11.30
C VAL A 305 -12.31 8.25 10.81
N PRO A 306 -11.41 7.61 11.58
CA PRO A 306 -10.03 7.41 11.16
C PRO A 306 -9.95 6.43 9.98
N THR A 307 -8.98 6.63 9.09
CA THR A 307 -8.73 5.73 7.96
C THR A 307 -7.59 4.77 8.20
N ASN A 308 -6.71 5.01 9.17
CA ASN A 308 -5.60 4.12 9.49
C ASN A 308 -5.36 4.05 11.00
N ARG A 309 -4.87 2.90 11.45
CA ARG A 309 -4.35 2.67 12.81
C ARG A 309 -2.87 2.30 12.78
N SER A 310 -2.17 2.53 13.88
CA SER A 310 -0.89 1.86 14.11
C SER A 310 -1.09 0.34 14.27
N VAL A 311 -0.07 -0.43 13.88
CA VAL A 311 -0.10 -1.90 13.98
C VAL A 311 0.95 -2.42 14.96
N SER A 312 1.31 -1.63 15.98
CA SER A 312 2.26 -2.04 17.04
C SER A 312 1.68 -3.15 17.94
N ALA A 313 0.35 -3.21 18.04
CA ALA A 313 -0.45 -4.16 18.81
C ALA A 313 -1.83 -4.38 18.15
N PRO A 314 -2.63 -5.37 18.59
CA PRO A 314 -4.03 -5.47 18.20
C PRO A 314 -4.80 -4.18 18.47
N TYR A 315 -5.80 -3.88 17.63
CA TYR A 315 -6.57 -2.66 17.76
C TYR A 315 -7.45 -2.66 19.02
N GLU A 316 -7.30 -1.62 19.82
CA GLU A 316 -8.14 -1.32 20.98
C GLU A 316 -8.63 0.14 20.89
N GLU A 317 -9.94 0.31 20.88
CA GLU A 317 -10.60 1.62 20.85
C GLU A 317 -10.11 2.52 21.99
N ASN A 318 -9.87 3.79 21.68
CA ASN A 318 -9.33 4.82 22.58
C ASN A 318 -7.95 4.52 23.18
N LYS A 319 -7.27 3.46 22.72
CA LYS A 319 -5.90 3.14 23.12
C LYS A 319 -4.94 3.22 21.94
N THR A 320 -5.25 2.52 20.86
CA THR A 320 -4.42 2.46 19.65
C THR A 320 -4.38 3.82 18.95
N PHE A 321 -3.20 4.23 18.49
CA PHE A 321 -3.04 5.43 17.67
C PHE A 321 -3.83 5.28 16.36
N VAL A 322 -4.60 6.30 16.01
CA VAL A 322 -5.43 6.34 14.80
C VAL A 322 -5.36 7.73 14.15
N THR A 323 -5.44 7.78 12.83
CA THR A 323 -5.41 9.02 12.06
C THR A 323 -6.13 8.87 10.71
N VAL A 324 -6.14 9.92 9.90
CA VAL A 324 -6.64 9.92 8.51
C VAL A 324 -5.45 10.11 7.58
N ILE A 325 -5.14 9.10 6.77
CA ILE A 325 -4.10 9.14 5.74
C ILE A 325 -4.61 8.76 4.35
N ASP A 326 -5.85 8.27 4.25
CA ASP A 326 -6.49 7.86 3.01
C ASP A 326 -7.50 8.93 2.60
N GLY A 327 -7.63 9.17 1.30
CA GLY A 327 -8.58 10.15 0.79
C GLY A 327 -8.27 10.61 -0.63
N PHE A 328 -8.99 11.64 -1.07
CA PHE A 328 -8.93 12.10 -2.44
C PHE A 328 -8.46 13.55 -2.57
N TYR A 329 -7.82 13.83 -3.71
CA TYR A 329 -7.47 15.19 -4.13
C TYR A 329 -7.90 15.39 -5.59
N VAL A 330 -8.78 16.36 -5.83
CA VAL A 330 -9.47 16.53 -7.12
C VAL A 330 -9.17 17.87 -7.77
N SER A 331 -9.12 17.87 -9.11
CA SER A 331 -8.86 19.05 -9.91
C SER A 331 -10.02 20.07 -9.89
N PRO A 332 -9.78 21.36 -10.20
CA PRO A 332 -10.78 22.44 -10.09
C PRO A 332 -12.09 22.24 -10.89
N ASN A 333 -12.01 21.46 -11.98
CA ASN A 333 -13.14 21.10 -12.85
C ASN A 333 -13.98 19.93 -12.32
N ILE A 334 -13.77 19.51 -11.06
CA ILE A 334 -14.56 18.50 -10.35
C ILE A 334 -15.18 19.13 -9.11
N ASP A 335 -16.46 18.85 -8.87
CA ASP A 335 -17.10 19.12 -7.58
C ASP A 335 -17.22 17.85 -6.76
N VAL A 336 -16.86 17.97 -5.47
CA VAL A 336 -17.06 16.91 -4.47
C VAL A 336 -18.45 17.10 -3.88
N GLU A 337 -19.35 16.15 -4.13
CA GLU A 337 -20.71 16.18 -3.59
C GLU A 337 -20.71 15.74 -2.11
N TRP A 338 -20.02 14.64 -1.82
CA TRP A 338 -19.76 14.17 -0.47
C TRP A 338 -18.54 13.25 -0.43
N VAL A 339 -17.98 13.11 0.78
CA VAL A 339 -16.97 12.12 1.13
C VAL A 339 -17.31 11.55 2.50
N LYS A 340 -17.08 10.25 2.70
CA LYS A 340 -17.25 9.57 3.99
C LYS A 340 -16.20 8.48 4.15
N ASN A 341 -15.71 8.31 5.36
CA ASN A 341 -14.93 7.13 5.70
C ASN A 341 -15.89 6.09 6.29
N LEU A 342 -15.77 4.81 5.93
CA LEU A 342 -16.60 3.76 6.51
C LEU A 342 -15.93 3.25 7.78
N ASP A 343 -16.56 3.46 8.93
CA ASP A 343 -16.03 2.91 10.19
C ASP A 343 -16.27 1.40 10.26
N LEU A 344 -15.22 0.63 9.96
CA LEU A 344 -15.20 -0.82 10.08
C LEU A 344 -14.45 -1.27 11.33
N GLN A 345 -14.06 -0.34 12.21
CA GLN A 345 -13.23 -0.59 13.39
C GLN A 345 -11.99 -1.44 13.09
N PHE A 346 -11.41 -1.25 11.90
CA PHE A 346 -10.23 -1.96 11.41
C PHE A 346 -10.38 -3.49 11.40
N GLU A 347 -11.60 -4.01 11.28
CA GLU A 347 -11.88 -5.45 11.46
C GLU A 347 -11.09 -6.34 10.49
N ASN A 348 -10.92 -5.90 9.24
CA ASN A 348 -10.32 -6.71 8.16
C ASN A 348 -9.07 -6.10 7.52
N SER A 349 -8.76 -4.85 7.83
CA SER A 349 -7.57 -4.13 7.39
C SER A 349 -7.22 -3.14 8.50
N ASP A 350 -5.94 -2.79 8.62
CA ASP A 350 -5.49 -1.65 9.43
C ASP A 350 -5.95 -0.30 8.84
N HIS A 351 -6.61 -0.33 7.68
CA HIS A 351 -7.31 0.80 7.12
C HIS A 351 -8.84 0.65 7.08
N ASN A 352 -9.53 1.77 7.23
CA ASN A 352 -10.94 1.94 6.89
C ASN A 352 -11.06 2.60 5.50
N PRO A 353 -12.00 2.16 4.65
CA PRO A 353 -12.14 2.68 3.30
C PRO A 353 -12.74 4.08 3.25
N VAL A 354 -12.39 4.83 2.20
CA VAL A 354 -12.93 6.15 1.90
C VAL A 354 -13.81 6.08 0.67
N VAL A 355 -15.01 6.64 0.73
CA VAL A 355 -15.94 6.71 -0.40
C VAL A 355 -16.24 8.16 -0.71
N MET A 356 -16.10 8.54 -1.97
CA MET A 356 -16.38 9.88 -2.45
C MET A 356 -17.37 9.83 -3.61
N LYS A 357 -18.28 10.80 -3.65
CA LYS A 357 -19.09 11.10 -4.83
C LYS A 357 -18.70 12.45 -5.41
N VAL A 358 -18.50 12.47 -6.71
CA VAL A 358 -18.11 13.67 -7.46
C VAL A 358 -19.03 13.96 -8.64
N ILE A 359 -18.95 15.19 -9.13
CA ILE A 359 -19.58 15.66 -10.36
C ILE A 359 -18.50 16.30 -11.25
N LEU A 360 -18.39 15.82 -12.49
CA LEU A 360 -17.55 16.38 -13.55
C LEU A 360 -18.27 17.60 -14.17
N LYS A 361 -17.59 18.74 -14.27
CA LYS A 361 -18.17 20.01 -14.77
C LYS A 361 -18.15 20.16 -16.28
#